data_AF-A0A562PJ33-F1
#
_entry.id   AF-A0A562PJ33-F1
#
_cell.length_a   1.000
_cell.length_b   1.000
_cell.length_c   1.000
_cell.angle_alpha   90.00
_cell.angle_beta   90.00
_cell.angle_gamma   90.00
#
_symmetry.space_group_name_H-M   'P 1'
#
loop_
_entity.id
_entity.type
_entity.pdbx_description
1 polymer ?
#
loop_
_entity_poly.entity_id
_entity_poly.type
_entity_poly.pdbx_seq_one_letter_code
_entity_poly.pdbx_strand_id
1 'polypeptide(L)'
;MKQFILGAMLAAGLCGMAGAQSTPPEVAKQQEREIARGEPARWLKDDRGMQAQVATKRKEIGAALNEALNDCKKMSKSERGDCVKEARATYKQDMANVRELVAQSNELGKYDTAGPSE
;
A
#
# COMPACT_ATOMS: atom_id res chain seq x y z
N MET A 1 -44.45 6.38 38.09
CA MET A 1 -44.59 7.85 38.05
C MET A 1 -43.45 8.40 37.20
N LYS A 2 -43.82 9.21 36.20
CA LYS A 2 -42.98 10.03 35.32
C LYS A 2 -42.27 11.08 36.22
N GLN A 3 -41.02 11.51 35.98
CA GLN A 3 -40.68 12.65 35.11
C GLN A 3 -39.16 12.94 35.12
N PHE A 4 -38.60 13.08 33.90
CA PHE A 4 -37.61 14.09 33.38
C PHE A 4 -36.21 14.21 34.05
N ILE A 5 -35.11 14.53 33.36
CA ILE A 5 -34.86 15.54 32.32
C ILE A 5 -33.66 15.13 31.42
N LEU A 6 -33.76 15.60 30.18
CA LEU A 6 -32.79 15.79 29.09
C LEU A 6 -31.31 16.03 29.49
N GLY A 7 -30.40 15.59 28.63
CA GLY A 7 -29.00 16.02 28.62
C GLY A 7 -28.27 15.52 27.38
N ALA A 8 -28.42 16.23 26.27
CA ALA A 8 -27.65 16.04 25.05
C ALA A 8 -26.15 16.27 25.30
N MET A 9 -25.25 15.45 24.75
CA MET A 9 -23.93 15.92 24.29
C MET A 9 -23.35 15.04 23.17
N LEU A 10 -23.24 15.69 22.00
CA LEU A 10 -22.11 15.66 21.05
C LEU A 10 -21.43 14.32 20.73
N ALA A 11 -21.87 13.70 19.64
CA ALA A 11 -20.99 12.97 18.74
C ALA A 11 -20.69 13.86 17.52
N ALA A 12 -19.92 14.93 17.74
CA ALA A 12 -19.31 15.68 16.65
C ALA A 12 -17.92 15.07 16.37
N GLY A 13 -17.74 14.68 15.12
CA GLY A 13 -16.67 13.80 14.66
C GLY A 13 -15.26 14.30 14.92
N LEU A 14 -14.38 13.32 15.02
CA LEU A 14 -12.92 13.37 15.12
C LEU A 14 -12.24 13.92 13.84
N CYS A 15 -12.83 14.91 13.18
CA CYS A 15 -12.24 15.60 12.03
C CYS A 15 -12.00 17.06 12.42
N GLY A 16 -10.86 17.38 13.03
CA GLY A 16 -10.54 18.77 13.32
C GLY A 16 -9.47 19.04 14.37
N MET A 17 -8.32 18.39 14.30
CA MET A 17 -7.12 18.85 15.00
C MET A 17 -5.88 18.55 14.15
N ALA A 18 -5.83 19.06 12.91
CA ALA A 18 -4.53 19.39 12.31
C ALA A 18 -4.00 20.63 13.03
N GLY A 19 -3.71 20.49 14.33
CA GLY A 19 -2.96 21.49 15.06
C GLY A 19 -1.61 21.60 14.38
N ALA A 20 -1.22 22.81 13.99
CA ALA A 20 0.12 23.10 13.53
C ALA A 20 1.11 22.61 14.60
N GLN A 21 1.60 21.37 14.43
CA GLN A 21 2.70 20.87 15.22
C GLN A 21 3.90 21.70 14.78
N SER A 22 4.29 22.66 15.60
CA SER A 22 5.53 23.39 15.39
C SER A 22 6.67 22.39 15.47
N THR A 23 7.25 22.06 14.31
CA THR A 23 8.47 21.25 14.23
C THR A 23 9.47 21.85 15.22
N PRO A 24 9.93 21.12 16.25
CA PRO A 24 10.86 21.65 17.23
C PRO A 24 12.08 22.25 16.52
N PRO A 25 12.67 23.35 17.02
CA PRO A 25 13.72 24.07 16.30
C PRO A 25 14.93 23.19 15.95
N GLU A 26 15.21 22.16 16.76
CA GLU A 26 16.25 21.16 16.45
C GLU A 26 15.88 20.29 15.25
N VAL A 27 14.61 19.86 15.16
CA VAL A 27 14.11 19.07 14.02
C VAL A 27 14.04 19.93 12.77
N ALA A 28 13.70 21.23 12.88
CA ALA A 28 13.70 22.16 11.76
C ALA A 28 15.11 22.34 11.18
N LYS A 29 16.12 22.56 12.05
CA LYS A 29 17.53 22.61 11.63
C LYS A 29 17.99 21.29 11.01
N GLN A 30 17.55 20.16 11.54
CA GLN A 30 17.86 18.86 10.96
C GLN A 30 17.24 18.70 9.58
N GLN A 31 15.98 19.11 9.40
CA GLN A 31 15.30 19.08 8.12
C GLN A 31 15.99 19.99 7.09
N GLU A 32 16.39 21.21 7.47
CA GLU A 32 17.19 22.11 6.61
C GLU A 32 18.50 21.45 6.17
N ARG A 33 19.19 20.76 7.08
CA ARG A 33 20.43 20.03 6.77
C ARG A 33 20.20 18.88 5.78
N GLU A 34 19.11 18.12 5.95
CA GLU A 34 18.79 17.02 5.02
C GLU A 34 18.33 17.55 3.65
N ILE A 35 17.55 18.63 3.60
CA ILE A 35 17.18 19.30 2.34
C ILE A 35 18.43 19.82 1.63
N ALA A 36 19.35 20.46 2.36
CA ALA A 36 20.61 20.95 1.80
C ALA A 36 21.54 19.81 1.33
N ARG A 37 21.47 18.64 1.99
CA ARG A 37 22.18 17.43 1.56
C ARG A 37 21.61 16.85 0.26
N GLY A 38 20.33 17.11 -0.02
CA GLY A 38 19.61 16.62 -1.18
C GLY A 38 19.22 15.15 -1.07
N GLU A 39 18.45 14.69 -2.04
CA GLU A 39 17.96 13.31 -2.06
C GLU A 39 19.10 12.31 -2.25
N PRO A 40 19.10 11.15 -1.56
CA PRO A 40 20.06 10.10 -1.80
C PRO A 40 20.06 9.67 -3.28
N ALA A 41 21.23 9.59 -3.91
CA ALA A 41 21.34 9.21 -5.32
C ALA A 41 20.66 7.86 -5.67
N ARG A 42 20.55 6.96 -4.68
CA ARG A 42 19.79 5.70 -4.82
C ARG A 42 18.30 5.95 -5.10
N TRP A 43 17.69 6.97 -4.53
CA TRP A 43 16.27 7.28 -4.70
C TRP A 43 15.98 7.82 -6.11
N LEU A 44 16.95 8.52 -6.68
CA LEU A 44 16.90 9.02 -8.06
C LEU A 44 17.25 7.93 -9.09
N LYS A 45 17.70 6.76 -8.63
CA LYS A 45 17.97 5.63 -9.51
C LYS A 45 16.65 4.97 -9.85
N ASP A 46 16.16 5.33 -11.03
CA ASP A 46 15.10 4.63 -11.72
C ASP A 46 15.31 3.11 -11.70
N ASP A 47 14.34 2.38 -11.14
CA ASP A 47 14.26 0.92 -11.19
C ASP A 47 13.79 0.45 -12.59
N ARG A 48 14.36 1.05 -13.64
CA ARG A 48 13.90 0.95 -15.04
C ARG A 48 14.45 -0.25 -15.80
N GLY A 49 15.33 -1.03 -15.19
CA GLY A 49 15.83 -2.24 -15.83
C GLY A 49 14.71 -3.29 -15.90
N MET A 50 14.36 -3.75 -17.10
CA MET A 50 13.38 -4.84 -17.28
C MET A 50 13.69 -6.07 -16.39
N GLN A 51 14.96 -6.39 -16.18
CA GLN A 51 15.36 -7.47 -15.27
C GLN A 51 15.02 -7.16 -13.80
N ALA A 52 15.25 -5.93 -13.35
CA ALA A 52 14.92 -5.51 -12.00
C ALA A 52 13.40 -5.54 -11.77
N GLN A 53 12.63 -5.05 -12.74
CA GLN A 53 11.17 -5.08 -12.69
C GLN A 53 10.62 -6.51 -12.65
N VAL A 54 11.16 -7.42 -13.46
CA VAL A 54 10.80 -8.86 -13.39
C VAL A 54 11.17 -9.45 -12.03
N ALA A 55 12.33 -9.11 -11.47
CA ALA A 55 12.73 -9.58 -10.15
C ALA A 55 11.79 -9.06 -9.05
N THR A 56 11.39 -7.79 -9.12
CA THR A 56 10.39 -7.19 -8.22
C THR A 56 9.03 -7.86 -8.37
N LYS A 57 8.53 -8.01 -9.61
CA LYS A 57 7.24 -8.66 -9.87
C LYS A 57 7.18 -10.10 -9.35
N ARG A 58 8.27 -10.86 -9.43
CA ARG A 58 8.36 -12.20 -8.81
C ARG A 58 8.19 -12.18 -7.30
N LYS A 59 8.76 -11.18 -6.62
CA LYS A 59 8.59 -11.01 -5.17
C LYS A 59 7.14 -10.66 -4.83
N GLU A 60 6.53 -9.77 -5.60
CA GLU A 60 5.11 -9.40 -5.45
C GLU A 60 4.18 -10.59 -5.64
N ILE A 61 4.38 -11.41 -6.68
CA ILE A 61 3.62 -12.64 -6.91
C ILE A 61 3.76 -13.62 -5.72
N GLY A 62 4.98 -13.75 -5.16
CA GLY A 62 5.21 -14.55 -3.96
C GLY A 62 4.50 -14.00 -2.72
N ALA A 63 4.49 -12.69 -2.54
CA ALA A 63 3.77 -12.02 -1.45
C ALA A 63 2.25 -12.22 -1.60
N ALA A 64 1.71 -12.06 -2.80
CA ALA A 64 0.29 -12.29 -3.11
C ALA A 64 -0.14 -13.73 -2.81
N LEU A 65 0.70 -14.73 -3.13
CA LEU A 65 0.43 -16.12 -2.72
C LEU A 65 0.35 -16.25 -1.20
N ASN A 66 1.29 -15.65 -0.46
CA ASN A 66 1.28 -15.73 1.01
C ASN A 66 0.04 -15.07 1.61
N GLU A 67 -0.38 -13.94 1.07
CA GLU A 67 -1.61 -13.26 1.44
C GLU A 67 -2.84 -14.14 1.16
N ALA A 68 -2.97 -14.67 -0.05
CA ALA A 68 -4.06 -15.57 -0.43
C ALA A 68 -4.11 -16.81 0.47
N LEU A 69 -2.96 -17.42 0.79
CA LEU A 69 -2.89 -18.56 1.71
C LEU A 69 -3.31 -18.18 3.14
N ASN A 70 -3.00 -16.97 3.59
CA ASN A 70 -3.45 -16.48 4.89
C ASN A 70 -4.96 -16.25 4.91
N ASP A 71 -5.55 -15.81 3.80
CA ASP A 71 -7.00 -15.69 3.67
C ASP A 71 -7.68 -17.06 3.63
N CYS A 72 -7.11 -18.04 2.92
CA CYS A 72 -7.62 -19.42 2.95
C CYS A 72 -7.68 -20.01 4.36
N LYS A 73 -6.78 -19.62 5.27
CA LYS A 73 -6.82 -20.08 6.67
C LYS A 73 -8.06 -19.58 7.41
N LYS A 74 -8.59 -18.41 7.04
CA LYS A 74 -9.78 -17.80 7.65
C LYS A 74 -11.08 -18.47 7.16
N MET A 75 -11.04 -19.20 6.05
CA MET A 75 -12.20 -19.91 5.50
C MET A 75 -12.58 -21.16 6.29
N SER A 76 -13.81 -21.61 6.06
CA SER A 76 -14.35 -22.87 6.61
C SER A 76 -13.54 -24.08 6.13
N LYS A 77 -13.61 -25.19 6.88
CA LYS A 77 -12.83 -26.40 6.55
C LYS A 77 -13.20 -26.99 5.19
N SER A 78 -14.46 -26.87 4.77
CA SER A 78 -14.95 -27.34 3.47
C SER A 78 -14.41 -26.53 2.30
N GLU A 79 -14.22 -25.22 2.46
CA GLU A 79 -13.81 -24.32 1.37
C GLU A 79 -12.29 -24.11 1.29
N ARG A 80 -11.58 -24.32 2.42
CA ARG A 80 -10.14 -24.08 2.53
C ARG A 80 -9.32 -24.87 1.49
N GLY A 81 -9.70 -26.10 1.19
CA GLY A 81 -8.98 -26.95 0.24
C GLY A 81 -8.96 -26.36 -1.16
N ASP A 82 -10.13 -25.93 -1.63
CA ASP A 82 -10.30 -25.31 -2.95
C ASP A 82 -9.61 -23.95 -3.02
N CYS A 83 -9.73 -23.12 -1.97
CA CYS A 83 -9.01 -21.84 -1.89
C CYS A 83 -7.49 -22.02 -2.03
N VAL A 84 -6.89 -22.97 -1.31
CA VAL A 84 -5.44 -23.22 -1.39
C VAL A 84 -5.04 -23.70 -2.78
N LYS A 85 -5.88 -24.51 -3.44
CA LYS A 85 -5.64 -24.98 -4.80
C LYS A 85 -5.68 -23.82 -5.80
N GLU A 86 -6.67 -22.96 -5.68
CA GLU A 86 -6.81 -21.76 -6.51
C GLU A 86 -5.63 -20.80 -6.34
N ALA A 87 -5.28 -20.45 -5.09
CA ALA A 87 -4.13 -19.57 -4.80
C ALA A 87 -2.83 -20.08 -5.43
N ARG A 88 -2.59 -21.40 -5.38
CA ARG A 88 -1.42 -22.04 -6.01
C ARG A 88 -1.51 -22.07 -7.53
N ALA A 89 -2.70 -22.19 -8.10
CA ALA A 89 -2.91 -22.14 -9.55
C ALA A 89 -2.60 -20.73 -10.07
N THR A 90 -3.13 -19.69 -9.41
CA THR A 90 -2.84 -18.28 -9.71
C THR A 90 -1.35 -17.99 -9.65
N TYR A 91 -0.67 -18.39 -8.57
CA TYR A 91 0.78 -18.24 -8.46
C TYR A 91 1.55 -18.85 -9.65
N LYS A 92 1.19 -20.08 -10.06
CA LYS A 92 1.85 -20.75 -11.18
C LYS A 92 1.61 -20.00 -12.49
N GLN A 93 0.38 -19.55 -12.71
CA GLN A 93 0.01 -18.77 -13.89
C GLN A 93 0.76 -17.44 -13.92
N ASP A 94 0.82 -16.71 -12.82
CA ASP A 94 1.50 -15.42 -12.75
C ASP A 94 3.01 -15.55 -12.94
N MET A 95 3.63 -16.58 -12.36
CA MET A 95 5.05 -16.85 -12.55
C MET A 95 5.39 -17.21 -14.01
N ALA A 96 4.51 -17.95 -14.69
CA ALA A 96 4.65 -18.27 -16.11
C ALA A 96 4.52 -17.01 -16.99
N ASN A 97 3.68 -16.06 -16.60
CA ASN A 97 3.37 -14.84 -17.36
C ASN A 97 4.08 -13.58 -16.83
N VAL A 98 5.11 -13.73 -15.98
CA VAL A 98 5.68 -12.60 -15.23
C VAL A 98 6.20 -11.45 -16.10
N ARG A 99 6.67 -11.73 -17.33
CA ARG A 99 7.13 -10.69 -18.25
C ARG A 99 5.97 -9.87 -18.81
N GLU A 100 4.85 -10.53 -19.12
CA GLU A 100 3.63 -9.88 -19.57
C GLU A 100 3.03 -9.01 -18.46
N LEU A 101 3.02 -9.52 -17.22
CA LEU A 101 2.57 -8.76 -16.06
C LEU A 101 3.42 -7.50 -15.80
N VAL A 102 4.73 -7.57 -16.07
CA VAL A 102 5.61 -6.37 -16.02
C VAL A 102 5.26 -5.40 -17.15
N ALA A 103 5.09 -5.89 -18.38
CA ALA A 103 4.71 -5.03 -19.50
C ALA A 103 3.37 -4.33 -19.24
N GLN A 104 2.35 -5.06 -18.77
CA GLN A 104 1.05 -4.52 -18.40
C GLN A 104 1.15 -3.47 -17.27
N SER A 105 1.98 -3.73 -16.24
CA SER A 105 2.19 -2.76 -15.15
C SER A 105 2.80 -1.45 -15.68
N ASN A 106 3.73 -1.55 -16.62
CA ASN A 106 4.36 -0.38 -17.23
C ASN A 106 3.41 0.40 -18.14
N GLU A 107 2.47 -0.28 -18.82
CA GLU A 107 1.41 0.39 -19.60
C GLU A 107 0.43 1.15 -18.71
N LEU A 108 0.04 0.59 -17.56
CA LEU A 108 -0.83 1.27 -16.59
C LEU A 108 -0.18 2.51 -15.98
N GLY A 109 1.13 2.47 -15.73
CA GLY A 109 1.90 3.62 -15.23
C GLY A 109 2.03 4.79 -16.20
N LYS A 110 1.55 4.67 -17.44
CA LYS A 110 1.53 5.78 -18.42
C LYS A 110 0.37 6.74 -18.22
N TYR A 111 -0.68 6.32 -17.52
CA TYR A 111 -1.82 7.18 -17.22
C TYR A 111 -1.53 7.92 -15.92
N ASP A 112 -1.60 9.25 -15.96
CA ASP A 112 -1.44 10.07 -14.76
C ASP A 112 -2.65 9.85 -13.84
N THR A 113 -2.46 9.03 -12.81
CA THR A 113 -3.48 8.79 -11.78
C THR A 113 -3.38 9.80 -10.65
N ALA A 114 -2.45 10.76 -10.71
CA ALA A 114 -2.51 11.93 -9.86
C ALA A 114 -3.68 12.79 -10.39
N GLY A 115 -4.82 12.73 -9.69
CA GLY A 115 -5.89 13.72 -9.90
C GLY A 115 -5.33 15.14 -9.79
N PRO A 116 -6.03 16.15 -10.33
CA PRO A 116 -5.54 17.53 -10.32
C PRO A 116 -5.12 17.90 -8.91
N SER A 117 -3.88 18.37 -8.79
CA SER A 117 -3.35 18.92 -7.56
C SER A 117 -4.19 20.16 -7.23
N GLU A 118 -5.06 20.05 -6.23
CA GLU A 118 -5.81 21.17 -5.65
C GLU A 118 -4.86 22.11 -4.88
#